data_AF-A0A2U2HIZ8-F1
#
_entry.id   AF-A0A2U2HIZ8-F1
#
_cell.length_a   1.000
_cell.length_b   1.000
_cell.length_c   1.000
_cell.angle_alpha   90.00
_cell.angle_beta   90.00
_cell.angle_gamma   90.00
#
_symmetry.space_group_name_H-M   'P 1'
#
loop_
_entity.id
_entity.type
_entity.pdbx_description
1 polymer ?
#
loop_
_entity_poly.entity_id
_entity_poly.type
_entity_poly.pdbx_seq_one_letter_code
_entity_poly.pdbx_strand_id
1 'polypeptide(L)'
;MARIAAMKNAAEEAKRERQHQPVRQPKKAAACAGSGHLMLWDRTQEVPAGGQIQATVLRAHRPGFVESVPDECVDGWEIETTPYASIGKTGLIEFQAGTPDGTLITVAAVVGKERIRGKVRAFDARQHPLKGTWRQVAERPCEAGAVERMPYEPIQELVFDAGGRFSVTQRPFEAYKDYWGEYRHVASSGAVEFSIEKGNKVPPDVRLQGTAKITGADLVLDDVVLWPAPDGVKLCGLRFAR
;
A
#
# COMPACT_ATOMS: atom_id res chain seq x y z
N MET A 1 -35.71 13.02 69.29
CA MET A 1 -34.25 13.14 69.07
C MET A 1 -33.63 11.92 68.37
N ALA A 2 -33.94 10.66 68.75
CA ALA A 2 -33.31 9.47 68.16
C ALA A 2 -33.62 9.18 66.67
N ARG A 3 -34.80 9.56 66.16
CA ARG A 3 -35.17 9.34 64.74
C ARG A 3 -34.40 10.20 63.73
N ILE A 4 -33.89 11.36 64.15
CA ILE A 4 -33.17 12.29 63.25
C ILE A 4 -31.72 11.83 63.04
N ALA A 5 -31.12 11.16 64.04
CA ALA A 5 -29.77 10.62 63.93
C ALA A 5 -29.70 9.41 62.98
N ALA A 6 -30.71 8.53 63.01
CA ALA A 6 -30.77 7.35 62.13
C ALA A 6 -30.91 7.71 60.64
N MET A 7 -31.66 8.77 60.31
CA MET A 7 -31.82 9.22 58.91
C MET A 7 -30.55 9.89 58.34
N LYS A 8 -29.70 10.48 59.21
CA LYS A 8 -28.43 11.07 58.76
C LYS A 8 -27.39 10.01 58.41
N ASN A 9 -27.29 8.92 59.18
CA ASN A 9 -26.36 7.83 58.88
C ASN A 9 -26.73 7.08 57.60
N ALA A 10 -28.02 6.79 57.36
CA ALA A 10 -28.47 6.15 56.13
C ALA A 10 -28.23 7.02 54.88
N ALA A 11 -28.29 8.34 55.02
CA ALA A 11 -28.00 9.27 53.92
C ALA A 11 -26.50 9.38 53.60
N GLU A 12 -25.61 9.18 54.57
CA GLU A 12 -24.16 9.15 54.34
C GLU A 12 -23.68 7.82 53.74
N GLU A 13 -24.23 6.67 54.15
CA GLU A 13 -23.93 5.36 53.54
C GLU A 13 -24.38 5.30 52.07
N ALA A 14 -25.59 5.80 51.75
CA ALA A 14 -26.06 5.89 50.37
C ALA A 14 -25.23 6.86 49.51
N LYS A 15 -24.52 7.81 50.14
CA LYS A 15 -23.60 8.74 49.45
C LYS A 15 -22.24 8.11 49.19
N ARG A 16 -21.76 7.24 50.09
CA ARG A 16 -20.53 6.45 49.90
C ARG A 16 -20.68 5.35 48.86
N GLU A 17 -21.82 4.67 48.79
CA GLU A 17 -22.07 3.65 47.75
C GLU A 17 -22.17 4.25 46.32
N ARG A 18 -22.67 5.48 46.18
CA ARG A 18 -22.70 6.17 44.87
C ARG A 18 -21.33 6.60 44.37
N GLN A 19 -20.33 6.73 45.24
CA GLN A 19 -18.96 7.08 44.85
C GLN A 19 -18.13 5.89 44.35
N HIS A 20 -18.65 4.66 44.42
CA HIS A 20 -17.97 3.45 43.95
C HIS A 20 -18.65 2.79 42.74
N GLN A 21 -19.53 3.51 42.02
CA GLN A 21 -19.96 3.01 40.72
C GLN A 21 -18.76 3.02 39.75
N PRO A 22 -18.40 1.86 39.16
CA PRO A 22 -17.38 1.86 38.13
C PRO A 22 -17.85 2.77 37.00
N VAL A 23 -17.01 3.76 36.67
CA VAL A 23 -17.21 4.60 35.49
C VAL A 23 -17.41 3.66 34.32
N ARG A 24 -18.65 3.55 33.83
CA ARG A 24 -18.96 2.82 32.60
C ARG A 24 -17.96 3.32 31.55
N GLN A 25 -17.36 2.42 30.79
CA GLN A 25 -16.56 2.73 29.60
C GLN A 25 -17.45 2.65 28.33
N PRO A 26 -18.49 3.50 28.11
CA PRO A 26 -19.34 3.36 26.95
C PRO A 26 -18.66 3.85 25.65
N LYS A 27 -17.61 4.67 25.73
CA LYS A 27 -16.98 5.27 24.54
C LYS A 27 -16.17 4.29 23.72
N LYS A 28 -15.39 3.41 24.37
CA LYS A 28 -14.52 2.45 23.68
C LYS A 28 -15.34 1.40 22.93
N ALA A 29 -16.35 0.82 23.58
CA ALA A 29 -17.20 -0.20 22.95
C ALA A 29 -17.96 0.34 21.73
N ALA A 30 -18.43 1.58 21.76
CA ALA A 30 -19.10 2.21 20.62
C ALA A 30 -18.15 2.50 19.45
N ALA A 31 -16.92 2.94 19.73
CA ALA A 31 -15.91 3.23 18.70
C ALA A 31 -15.37 1.96 18.01
N CYS A 32 -15.35 0.83 18.73
CA CYS A 32 -14.92 -0.46 18.19
C CYS A 32 -16.05 -1.22 17.47
N ALA A 33 -17.31 -0.86 17.74
CA ALA A 33 -18.47 -1.45 17.08
C ALA A 33 -18.66 -0.84 15.68
N GLY A 34 -18.80 -1.70 14.67
CA GLY A 34 -19.11 -1.27 13.31
C GLY A 34 -19.40 -2.47 12.42
N SER A 35 -20.27 -2.29 11.42
CA SER A 35 -20.49 -3.26 10.35
C SER A 35 -19.42 -3.09 9.27
N GLY A 36 -18.91 -4.17 8.68
CA GLY A 36 -17.96 -4.11 7.57
C GLY A 36 -16.89 -5.19 7.64
N HIS A 37 -16.17 -5.38 6.54
CA HIS A 37 -15.08 -6.35 6.47
C HIS A 37 -13.79 -5.74 7.03
N LEU A 38 -13.18 -6.41 8.01
CA LEU A 38 -11.90 -6.01 8.57
C LEU A 38 -10.74 -6.49 7.70
N MET A 39 -9.74 -5.64 7.49
CA MET A 39 -8.50 -6.00 6.79
C MET A 39 -7.33 -5.16 7.32
N LEU A 40 -6.10 -5.63 7.15
CA LEU A 40 -4.92 -4.80 7.41
C LEU A 40 -4.67 -3.87 6.23
N TRP A 41 -4.61 -4.44 5.03
CA TRP A 41 -4.25 -3.74 3.81
C TRP A 41 -5.11 -4.27 2.65
N ASP A 42 -5.34 -3.44 1.65
CA ASP A 42 -5.96 -3.86 0.38
C ASP A 42 -4.99 -4.69 -0.48
N ARG A 43 -3.68 -4.52 -0.25
CA ARG A 43 -2.58 -5.12 -1.00
C ARG A 43 -1.39 -5.44 -0.11
N THR A 44 -0.49 -6.29 -0.62
CA THR A 44 0.81 -6.53 0.01
C THR A 44 1.55 -5.21 0.17
N GLN A 45 1.97 -4.90 1.39
CA GLN A 45 2.80 -3.73 1.65
C GLN A 45 4.26 -4.06 1.37
N GLU A 46 5.05 -3.06 0.99
CA GLU A 46 6.47 -3.24 0.67
C GLU A 46 7.33 -2.28 1.47
N VAL A 47 8.34 -2.81 2.14
CA VAL A 47 9.22 -2.05 3.05
C VAL A 47 10.68 -2.37 2.72
N PRO A 48 11.59 -1.37 2.68
CA PRO A 48 13.01 -1.66 2.52
C PRO A 48 13.54 -2.56 3.64
N ALA A 49 14.52 -3.41 3.36
CA ALA A 49 15.25 -4.12 4.41
C ALA A 49 15.83 -3.13 5.44
N GLY A 50 15.69 -3.42 6.74
CA GLY A 50 16.04 -2.48 7.81
C GLY A 50 15.00 -1.37 8.05
N GLY A 51 13.93 -1.31 7.26
CA GLY A 51 12.85 -0.35 7.39
C GLY A 51 11.77 -0.77 8.39
N GLN A 52 10.80 0.12 8.57
CA GLN A 52 9.66 -0.09 9.46
C GLN A 52 8.36 0.31 8.78
N ILE A 53 7.25 -0.28 9.21
CA ILE A 53 5.89 0.08 8.78
C ILE A 53 4.91 -0.03 9.94
N GLN A 54 4.01 0.94 10.05
CA GLN A 54 2.91 0.89 11.00
C GLN A 54 1.77 0.07 10.38
N ALA A 55 1.39 -1.03 11.02
CA ALA A 55 0.17 -1.74 10.65
C ALA A 55 -1.06 -0.95 11.15
N THR A 56 -2.08 -0.87 10.29
CA THR A 56 -3.36 -0.24 10.60
C THR A 56 -4.46 -1.23 10.27
N VAL A 57 -5.47 -1.34 11.14
CA VAL A 57 -6.67 -2.11 10.81
C VAL A 57 -7.66 -1.20 10.12
N LEU A 58 -8.18 -1.64 8.98
CA LEU A 58 -9.18 -0.95 8.18
C LEU A 58 -10.50 -1.70 8.23
N ARG A 59 -11.60 -0.95 8.22
CA ARG A 59 -12.96 -1.46 8.03
C ARG A 59 -13.48 -1.02 6.67
N ALA A 60 -13.71 -2.00 5.79
CA ALA A 60 -14.39 -1.78 4.51
C ALA A 60 -15.90 -1.93 4.69
N HIS A 61 -16.62 -0.84 4.43
CA HIS A 61 -18.09 -0.84 4.40
C HIS A 61 -18.61 -1.22 3.02
N ARG A 62 -17.91 -0.77 1.97
CA ARG A 62 -18.16 -1.04 0.54
C ARG A 62 -16.87 -0.77 -0.26
N PRO A 63 -16.76 -1.25 -1.50
CA PRO A 63 -15.59 -0.97 -2.34
C PRO A 63 -15.28 0.53 -2.41
N GLY A 64 -14.02 0.91 -2.20
CA GLY A 64 -13.55 2.31 -2.20
C GLY A 64 -13.87 3.11 -0.94
N PHE A 65 -14.68 2.59 0.00
CA PHE A 65 -15.02 3.29 1.24
C PHE A 65 -14.54 2.50 2.46
N VAL A 66 -13.37 2.90 2.96
CA VAL A 66 -12.67 2.32 4.10
C VAL A 66 -12.45 3.35 5.19
N GLU A 67 -12.49 2.92 6.45
CA GLU A 67 -12.11 3.74 7.60
C GLU A 67 -11.07 3.02 8.46
N SER A 68 -10.25 3.78 9.18
CA SER A 68 -9.33 3.19 10.16
C SER A 68 -10.11 2.78 11.41
N VAL A 69 -9.86 1.56 11.88
CA VAL A 69 -10.31 1.09 13.18
C VAL A 69 -9.38 1.69 14.23
N PRO A 70 -9.90 2.32 15.30
CA PRO A 70 -9.06 2.89 16.36
C PRO A 70 -8.12 1.84 16.97
N ASP A 71 -6.88 2.24 17.27
CA ASP A 71 -5.85 1.32 17.78
C ASP A 71 -6.27 0.64 19.09
N GLU A 72 -7.04 1.32 19.94
CA GLU A 72 -7.54 0.74 21.19
C GLU A 72 -8.49 -0.45 20.98
N CYS A 73 -9.04 -0.63 19.77
CA CYS A 73 -9.90 -1.74 19.40
C CYS A 73 -9.13 -2.97 18.94
N VAL A 74 -7.81 -2.86 18.75
CA VAL A 74 -6.95 -3.98 18.39
C VAL A 74 -6.46 -4.66 19.67
N ASP A 75 -6.93 -5.88 19.90
CA ASP A 75 -6.62 -6.66 21.11
C ASP A 75 -5.22 -7.24 21.09
N GLY A 76 -4.63 -7.42 19.90
CA GLY A 76 -3.28 -7.94 19.78
C GLY A 76 -2.75 -7.97 18.35
N TRP A 77 -1.43 -7.94 18.27
CA TRP A 77 -0.65 -8.02 17.04
C TRP A 77 0.24 -9.25 17.09
N GLU A 78 0.39 -9.92 15.95
CA GLU A 78 1.22 -11.09 15.81
C GLU A 78 1.87 -11.12 14.42
N ILE A 79 3.08 -11.65 14.34
CA ILE A 79 3.76 -11.96 13.09
C ILE A 79 4.00 -13.47 13.06
N GLU A 80 3.78 -14.11 11.91
CA GLU A 80 4.18 -15.51 11.74
C GLU A 80 5.69 -15.63 12.02
N THR A 81 6.09 -16.63 12.81
CA THR A 81 7.46 -16.77 13.32
C THR A 81 8.49 -16.60 12.22
N THR A 82 9.33 -15.58 12.36
CA THR A 82 10.36 -15.22 11.39
C THR A 82 11.57 -14.64 12.11
N PRO A 83 12.80 -14.90 11.66
CA PRO A 83 13.99 -14.24 12.21
C PRO A 83 14.19 -12.81 11.68
N TYR A 84 13.41 -12.39 10.67
CA TYR A 84 13.69 -11.17 9.90
C TYR A 84 12.91 -9.94 10.35
N ALA A 85 11.86 -10.12 11.14
CA ALA A 85 11.01 -9.00 11.54
C ALA A 85 10.44 -9.23 12.93
N SER A 86 10.12 -8.13 13.60
CA SER A 86 9.39 -8.14 14.86
C SER A 86 8.20 -7.19 14.78
N ILE A 87 7.21 -7.40 15.64
CA ILE A 87 6.04 -6.53 15.74
C ILE A 87 5.84 -6.10 17.20
N GLY A 88 5.73 -4.80 17.41
CA GLY A 88 5.45 -4.20 18.71
C GLY A 88 3.98 -4.27 19.08
N LYS A 89 3.66 -3.96 20.34
CA LYS A 89 2.27 -3.91 20.85
C LYS A 89 1.39 -2.86 20.14
N THR A 90 2.00 -1.88 19.51
CA THR A 90 1.31 -0.82 18.74
C THR A 90 1.07 -1.21 17.29
N GLY A 91 1.55 -2.37 16.83
CA GLY A 91 1.49 -2.76 15.42
C GLY A 91 2.63 -2.19 14.57
N LEU A 92 3.63 -1.54 15.17
CA LEU A 92 4.86 -1.16 14.47
C LEU A 92 5.65 -2.43 14.13
N ILE A 93 5.89 -2.65 12.84
CA ILE A 93 6.67 -3.76 12.31
C ILE A 93 8.06 -3.23 11.94
N GLU A 94 9.09 -3.90 12.43
CA GLU A 94 10.49 -3.55 12.18
C GLU A 94 11.20 -4.72 11.49
N PHE A 95 11.79 -4.47 10.33
CA PHE A 95 12.59 -5.46 9.61
C PHE A 95 14.07 -5.32 9.98
N GLN A 96 14.77 -6.45 10.07
CA GLN A 96 16.20 -6.47 10.25
C GLN A 96 16.90 -5.94 8.98
N ALA A 97 18.02 -5.23 9.13
CA ALA A 97 18.80 -4.68 8.01
C ALA A 97 19.30 -5.76 7.03
N GLY A 98 19.57 -6.97 7.52
CA GLY A 98 19.99 -8.12 6.71
C GLY A 98 18.84 -8.97 6.16
N THR A 99 17.60 -8.48 6.17
CA THR A 99 16.46 -9.23 5.63
C THR A 99 16.66 -9.51 4.13
N PRO A 100 16.62 -10.77 3.68
CA PRO A 100 16.75 -11.10 2.26
C PRO A 100 15.68 -10.42 1.40
N ASP A 101 16.06 -10.05 0.18
CA ASP A 101 15.14 -9.50 -0.81
C ASP A 101 13.96 -10.46 -1.06
N GLY A 102 12.75 -9.90 -1.19
CA GLY A 102 11.55 -10.65 -1.46
C GLY A 102 10.95 -11.38 -0.25
N THR A 103 11.59 -11.32 0.93
CA THR A 103 11.07 -11.94 2.17
C THR A 103 9.65 -11.49 2.43
N LEU A 104 8.71 -12.45 2.48
CA LEU A 104 7.30 -12.21 2.67
C LEU A 104 6.89 -12.68 4.06
N ILE A 105 6.39 -11.78 4.88
CA ILE A 105 5.85 -12.08 6.21
C ILE A 105 4.34 -11.94 6.22
N THR A 106 3.68 -12.76 7.03
CA THR A 106 2.26 -12.60 7.34
C THR A 106 2.14 -11.92 8.70
N VAL A 107 1.37 -10.84 8.75
CA VAL A 107 1.02 -10.13 9.97
C VAL A 107 -0.44 -10.41 10.28
N ALA A 108 -0.75 -10.63 11.54
CA ALA A 108 -2.10 -10.82 12.03
C ALA A 108 -2.45 -9.76 13.09
N ALA A 109 -3.72 -9.36 13.08
CA ALA A 109 -4.32 -8.56 14.15
C ALA A 109 -5.58 -9.26 14.67
N VAL A 110 -5.86 -9.07 15.95
CA VAL A 110 -7.10 -9.53 16.59
C VAL A 110 -7.94 -8.31 16.95
N VAL A 111 -9.20 -8.31 16.50
CA VAL A 111 -10.19 -7.26 16.82
C VAL A 111 -11.46 -7.97 17.30
N GLY A 112 -11.70 -7.94 18.61
CA GLY A 112 -12.75 -8.71 19.25
C GLY A 112 -12.58 -10.21 19.05
N LYS A 113 -13.43 -10.81 18.21
CA LYS A 113 -13.37 -12.25 17.89
C LYS A 113 -12.77 -12.53 16.51
N GLU A 114 -12.49 -11.48 15.74
CA GLU A 114 -12.00 -11.62 14.37
C GLU A 114 -10.47 -11.56 14.36
N ARG A 115 -9.87 -12.52 13.66
CA ARG A 115 -8.44 -12.52 13.36
C ARG A 115 -8.24 -12.26 11.89
N ILE A 116 -7.64 -11.12 11.57
CA ILE A 116 -7.35 -10.69 10.20
C ILE A 116 -5.88 -10.85 9.90
N ARG A 117 -5.54 -11.00 8.61
CA ARG A 117 -4.17 -11.17 8.14
C ARG A 117 -3.87 -10.24 6.99
N GLY A 118 -2.61 -9.87 6.87
CA GLY A 118 -2.04 -9.12 5.75
C GLY A 118 -0.64 -9.63 5.45
N LYS A 119 -0.11 -9.26 4.27
CA LYS A 119 1.26 -9.57 3.87
C LYS A 119 2.15 -8.33 3.73
N VAL A 120 3.38 -8.41 4.23
CA VAL A 120 4.43 -7.40 4.00
C VAL A 120 5.62 -8.06 3.34
N ARG A 121 6.16 -7.43 2.30
CA ARG A 121 7.37 -7.84 1.60
C ARG A 121 8.52 -6.91 1.97
N ALA A 122 9.62 -7.48 2.45
CA ALA A 122 10.88 -6.77 2.52
C ALA A 122 11.55 -6.75 1.14
N PHE A 123 12.17 -5.63 0.77
CA PHE A 123 12.93 -5.52 -0.48
C PHE A 123 14.26 -4.80 -0.29
N ASP A 124 15.26 -5.16 -1.10
CA ASP A 124 16.51 -4.42 -1.25
C ASP A 124 16.32 -3.38 -2.36
N ALA A 125 16.32 -2.10 -2.01
CA ALA A 125 16.13 -1.02 -2.97
C ALA A 125 17.14 -1.04 -4.13
N ARG A 126 18.34 -1.62 -3.93
CA ARG A 126 19.36 -1.75 -4.98
C ARG A 126 19.00 -2.79 -6.03
N GLN A 127 18.18 -3.79 -5.67
CA GLN A 127 17.72 -4.85 -6.57
C GLN A 127 16.46 -4.42 -7.35
N HIS A 128 15.73 -3.43 -6.84
CA HIS A 128 14.48 -2.93 -7.41
C HIS A 128 14.56 -1.44 -7.82
N PRO A 129 15.49 -1.04 -8.70
CA PRO A 129 15.71 0.37 -9.04
C PRO A 129 14.51 1.04 -9.74
N LEU A 130 13.66 0.25 -10.40
CA LEU A 130 12.46 0.73 -11.08
C LEU A 130 11.27 0.91 -10.13
N LYS A 131 11.32 0.37 -8.91
CA LYS A 131 10.21 0.42 -7.95
C LYS A 131 9.77 1.86 -7.72
N GLY A 132 8.46 2.09 -7.81
CA GLY A 132 7.85 3.39 -7.58
C GLY A 132 6.68 3.66 -8.51
N THR A 133 6.13 4.85 -8.37
CA THR A 133 5.14 5.41 -9.29
C THR A 133 5.85 6.43 -10.19
N TRP A 134 5.57 6.36 -11.48
CA TRP A 134 6.20 7.17 -12.51
C TRP A 134 5.13 7.81 -13.39
N ARG A 135 5.31 9.07 -13.75
CA ARG A 135 4.45 9.83 -14.65
C ARG A 135 5.18 10.18 -15.92
N GLN A 136 4.58 9.90 -17.07
CA GLN A 136 5.18 10.20 -18.36
C GLN A 136 5.28 11.71 -18.57
N VAL A 137 6.48 12.17 -18.90
CA VAL A 137 6.81 13.59 -19.12
C VAL A 137 7.29 13.87 -20.54
N ALA A 138 7.79 12.85 -21.25
CA ALA A 138 8.17 12.97 -22.64
C ALA A 138 8.04 11.64 -23.40
N GLU A 139 8.00 11.74 -24.72
CA GLU A 139 8.09 10.62 -25.65
C GLU A 139 9.02 10.98 -26.82
N ARG A 140 9.66 9.97 -27.40
CA ARG A 140 10.61 10.13 -28.52
C ARG A 140 10.12 9.34 -29.74
N PRO A 141 9.86 10.01 -30.87
CA PRO A 141 9.61 9.34 -32.15
C PRO A 141 10.79 8.47 -32.60
N CYS A 142 10.52 7.44 -33.39
CA CYS A 142 11.55 6.58 -33.98
C CYS A 142 12.32 7.22 -35.14
N GLU A 143 11.86 8.35 -35.67
CA GLU A 143 12.50 9.00 -36.81
C GLU A 143 13.92 9.47 -36.47
N ALA A 144 14.85 9.29 -37.40
CA ALA A 144 16.23 9.69 -37.20
C ALA A 144 16.33 11.20 -36.95
N GLY A 145 16.98 11.59 -35.84
CA GLY A 145 17.11 12.98 -35.44
C GLY A 145 15.86 13.58 -34.77
N ALA A 146 14.82 12.78 -34.51
CA ALA A 146 13.66 13.25 -33.76
C ALA A 146 14.05 13.65 -32.33
N VAL A 147 13.49 14.78 -31.90
CA VAL A 147 13.63 15.27 -30.52
C VAL A 147 12.50 14.73 -29.66
N GLU A 148 12.74 14.66 -28.35
CA GLU A 148 11.67 14.38 -27.39
C GLU A 148 10.58 15.45 -27.48
N ARG A 149 9.33 15.01 -27.32
CA ARG A 149 8.15 15.87 -27.26
C ARG A 149 7.28 15.54 -26.06
N MET A 150 6.41 16.46 -25.68
CA MET A 150 5.40 16.21 -24.66
C MET A 150 4.31 15.28 -25.23
N PRO A 151 3.90 14.22 -24.51
CA PRO A 151 2.80 13.37 -24.92
C PRO A 151 1.47 14.13 -24.88
N TYR A 152 0.60 13.90 -25.87
CA TYR A 152 -0.75 14.47 -25.88
C TYR A 152 -1.63 13.90 -24.76
N GLU A 153 -1.56 12.57 -24.55
CA GLU A 153 -2.22 11.88 -23.44
C GLU A 153 -1.20 11.05 -22.64
N PRO A 154 -0.48 11.66 -21.68
CA PRO A 154 0.53 10.97 -20.90
C PRO A 154 -0.04 9.82 -20.07
N ILE A 155 0.76 8.77 -19.92
CA ILE A 155 0.59 7.81 -18.82
C ILE A 155 0.80 8.56 -17.50
N GLN A 156 -0.21 8.58 -16.64
CA GLN A 156 -0.16 9.30 -15.37
C GLN A 156 0.42 8.45 -14.25
N GLU A 157 0.22 7.13 -14.32
CA GLU A 157 0.78 6.17 -13.38
C GLU A 157 1.35 4.97 -14.13
N LEU A 158 2.66 4.86 -14.13
CA LEU A 158 3.39 3.62 -14.37
C LEU A 158 3.93 3.18 -13.01
N VAL A 159 3.39 2.10 -12.46
CA VAL A 159 3.75 1.62 -11.12
C VAL A 159 4.54 0.33 -11.25
N PHE A 160 5.69 0.25 -10.58
CA PHE A 160 6.45 -0.98 -10.38
C PHE A 160 6.50 -1.32 -8.88
N ASP A 161 6.18 -2.56 -8.55
CA ASP A 161 6.38 -3.09 -7.20
C ASP A 161 7.67 -3.94 -7.12
N ALA A 162 8.11 -4.22 -5.90
CA ALA A 162 9.28 -5.08 -5.66
C ALA A 162 8.93 -6.58 -5.79
N GLY A 163 7.64 -6.91 -5.94
CA GLY A 163 7.16 -8.25 -6.28
C GLY A 163 7.25 -8.60 -7.77
N GLY A 164 7.82 -7.72 -8.61
CA GLY A 164 7.94 -7.96 -10.04
C GLY A 164 6.65 -7.70 -10.81
N ARG A 165 5.70 -6.94 -10.25
CA ARG A 165 4.48 -6.54 -10.96
C ARG A 165 4.54 -5.09 -11.41
N PHE A 166 3.84 -4.82 -12.50
CA PHE A 166 3.63 -3.47 -12.99
C PHE A 166 2.15 -3.19 -13.26
N SER A 167 1.80 -1.90 -13.29
CA SER A 167 0.53 -1.45 -13.84
C SER A 167 0.67 -0.11 -14.55
N VAL A 168 -0.20 0.11 -15.53
CA VAL A 168 -0.27 1.34 -16.32
C VAL A 168 -1.67 1.94 -16.17
N THR A 169 -1.72 3.25 -15.92
CA THR A 169 -2.94 4.05 -15.88
C THR A 169 -2.72 5.38 -16.59
N GLN A 170 -3.48 5.65 -17.66
CA GLN A 170 -3.48 6.91 -18.40
C GLN A 170 -4.36 7.96 -17.71
N ARG A 171 -5.46 7.56 -17.05
CA ARG A 171 -6.38 8.46 -16.34
C ARG A 171 -6.73 7.88 -14.95
N PRO A 172 -5.99 8.27 -13.90
CA PRO A 172 -6.19 7.72 -12.56
C PRO A 172 -7.56 8.08 -12.00
N PHE A 173 -8.26 7.08 -11.48
CA PHE A 173 -9.52 7.25 -10.75
C PHE A 173 -9.68 6.09 -9.77
N GLU A 174 -9.73 6.40 -8.47
CA GLU A 174 -9.80 5.40 -7.40
C GLU A 174 -8.74 4.28 -7.56
N ALA A 175 -9.16 3.01 -7.66
CA ALA A 175 -8.28 1.86 -7.86
C ALA A 175 -8.18 1.41 -9.33
N TYR A 176 -8.66 2.21 -10.28
CA TYR A 176 -8.66 1.88 -11.71
C TYR A 176 -7.24 1.74 -12.26
N LYS A 177 -7.07 0.75 -13.14
CA LYS A 177 -5.85 0.50 -13.91
C LYS A 177 -6.25 0.19 -15.34
N ASP A 178 -5.53 0.71 -16.33
CA ASP A 178 -5.79 0.33 -17.72
C ASP A 178 -5.36 -1.11 -17.96
N TYR A 179 -4.14 -1.47 -17.56
CA TYR A 179 -3.66 -2.86 -17.59
C TYR A 179 -2.52 -3.11 -16.61
N TRP A 180 -2.23 -4.39 -16.37
CA TRP A 180 -1.23 -4.82 -15.39
C TRP A 180 -0.69 -6.21 -15.72
N GLY A 181 0.44 -6.54 -15.09
CA GLY A 181 1.03 -7.86 -15.18
C GLY A 181 2.38 -7.92 -14.49
N GLU A 182 3.31 -8.65 -15.08
CA GLU A 182 4.65 -8.89 -14.54
C GLU A 182 5.71 -8.15 -15.34
N TYR A 183 6.80 -7.75 -14.69
CA TYR A 183 7.97 -7.21 -15.36
C TYR A 183 9.24 -7.93 -14.89
N ARG A 184 10.22 -7.99 -15.78
CA ARG A 184 11.58 -8.44 -15.47
C ARG A 184 12.55 -7.34 -15.88
N HIS A 185 13.54 -7.08 -15.04
CA HIS A 185 14.58 -6.10 -15.31
C HIS A 185 15.96 -6.68 -14.97
N VAL A 186 16.90 -6.58 -15.91
CA VAL A 186 18.29 -7.01 -15.72
C VAL A 186 19.16 -5.77 -15.55
N ALA A 187 19.53 -5.48 -14.29
CA ALA A 187 20.21 -4.21 -13.95
C ALA A 187 21.54 -3.98 -14.70
N SER A 188 22.26 -5.05 -15.08
CA SER A 188 23.55 -4.93 -15.76
C SER A 188 23.43 -4.49 -17.23
N SER A 189 22.37 -4.90 -17.93
CA SER A 189 22.12 -4.53 -19.32
C SER A 189 21.05 -3.45 -19.47
N GLY A 190 20.27 -3.19 -18.41
CA GLY A 190 19.06 -2.40 -18.45
C GLY A 190 17.91 -3.11 -19.20
N ALA A 191 18.07 -4.36 -19.63
CA ALA A 191 17.02 -5.05 -20.37
C ALA A 191 15.75 -5.15 -19.53
N VAL A 192 14.61 -4.81 -20.12
CA VAL A 192 13.29 -4.88 -19.49
C VAL A 192 12.32 -5.65 -20.37
N GLU A 193 11.49 -6.47 -19.75
CA GLU A 193 10.39 -7.19 -20.39
C GLU A 193 9.13 -7.05 -19.54
N PHE A 194 7.99 -6.83 -20.19
CA PHE A 194 6.68 -6.77 -19.58
C PHE A 194 5.80 -7.90 -20.13
N SER A 195 5.05 -8.54 -19.25
CA SER A 195 4.05 -9.56 -19.58
C SER A 195 2.69 -9.08 -19.08
N ILE A 196 1.80 -8.69 -19.99
CA ILE A 196 0.45 -8.26 -19.63
C ILE A 196 -0.35 -9.48 -19.18
N GLU A 197 -0.86 -9.45 -17.95
CA GLU A 197 -1.69 -10.51 -17.38
C GLU A 197 -3.17 -10.25 -17.71
N LYS A 198 -3.63 -9.02 -17.45
CA LYS A 198 -5.01 -8.56 -17.65
C LYS A 198 -5.05 -7.05 -17.85
N GLY A 199 -6.20 -6.55 -18.28
CA GLY A 199 -6.47 -5.11 -18.31
C GLY A 199 -7.91 -4.78 -18.58
N ASN A 200 -8.33 -3.59 -18.15
CA ASN A 200 -9.58 -2.97 -18.53
C ASN A 200 -9.48 -2.36 -19.94
N LYS A 201 -8.29 -1.89 -20.31
CA LYS A 201 -7.97 -1.31 -21.62
C LYS A 201 -6.50 -1.55 -21.94
N VAL A 202 -6.23 -2.56 -22.77
CA VAL A 202 -4.90 -2.80 -23.34
C VAL A 202 -4.86 -2.14 -24.72
N PRO A 203 -4.00 -1.14 -24.96
CA PRO A 203 -3.89 -0.55 -26.29
C PRO A 203 -3.33 -1.56 -27.30
N PRO A 204 -3.71 -1.47 -28.59
CA PRO A 204 -3.04 -2.24 -29.63
C PRO A 204 -1.59 -1.77 -29.79
N ASP A 205 -0.75 -2.59 -30.43
CA ASP A 205 0.61 -2.23 -30.86
C ASP A 205 1.58 -1.81 -29.74
N VAL A 206 1.38 -2.34 -28.53
CA VAL A 206 2.37 -2.22 -27.45
C VAL A 206 3.67 -2.93 -27.81
N ARG A 207 4.79 -2.33 -27.39
CA ARG A 207 6.11 -2.95 -27.45
C ARG A 207 6.62 -3.14 -26.03
N LEU A 208 6.66 -4.39 -25.59
CA LEU A 208 6.82 -4.77 -24.19
C LEU A 208 8.24 -5.23 -23.83
N GLN A 209 9.20 -5.02 -24.72
CA GLN A 209 10.60 -5.39 -24.52
C GLN A 209 11.50 -4.27 -25.01
N GLY A 210 12.53 -3.94 -24.24
CA GLY A 210 13.47 -2.88 -24.56
C GLY A 210 14.48 -2.69 -23.44
N THR A 211 14.85 -1.45 -23.15
CA THR A 211 15.70 -1.13 -21.99
C THR A 211 15.06 -0.11 -21.06
N ALA A 212 15.33 -0.23 -19.76
CA ALA A 212 14.95 0.71 -18.72
C ALA A 212 16.21 1.23 -18.02
N LYS A 213 16.29 2.54 -17.83
CA LYS A 213 17.43 3.18 -17.14
C LYS A 213 16.93 4.34 -16.28
N ILE A 214 17.53 4.49 -15.10
CA ILE A 214 17.35 5.68 -14.27
C ILE A 214 18.44 6.68 -14.64
N THR A 215 18.04 7.86 -15.11
CA THR A 215 18.94 8.97 -15.46
C THR A 215 18.61 10.16 -14.57
N GLY A 216 19.42 10.38 -13.53
CA GLY A 216 19.08 11.36 -12.48
C GLY A 216 17.84 10.92 -11.72
N ALA A 217 16.76 11.72 -11.78
CA ALA A 217 15.47 11.41 -11.16
C ALA A 217 14.47 10.75 -12.13
N ASP A 218 14.83 10.62 -13.41
CA ASP A 218 13.92 10.18 -14.47
C ASP A 218 14.11 8.70 -14.79
N LEU A 219 13.01 8.03 -15.12
CA LEU A 219 13.00 6.73 -15.76
C LEU A 219 12.91 6.91 -17.27
N VAL A 220 13.88 6.35 -18.00
CA VAL A 220 13.88 6.29 -19.45
C VAL A 220 13.65 4.85 -19.87
N LEU A 221 12.64 4.65 -20.73
CA LEU A 221 12.38 3.38 -21.40
C LEU A 221 12.70 3.55 -22.89
N ASP A 222 13.73 2.88 -23.37
CA ASP A 222 14.08 2.86 -24.80
C ASP A 222 13.55 1.58 -25.45
N ASP A 223 13.03 1.72 -26.68
CA ASP A 223 12.39 0.63 -27.43
C ASP A 223 11.21 -0.03 -26.70
N VAL A 224 10.57 0.68 -25.77
CA VAL A 224 9.33 0.26 -25.12
C VAL A 224 8.21 1.23 -25.51
N VAL A 225 7.04 0.67 -25.82
CA VAL A 225 5.82 1.43 -26.10
C VAL A 225 4.71 0.85 -25.23
N LEU A 226 4.37 1.55 -24.15
CA LEU A 226 3.28 1.19 -23.24
C LEU A 226 1.94 1.73 -23.73
N TRP A 227 1.96 2.84 -24.46
CA TRP A 227 0.78 3.42 -25.08
C TRP A 227 1.18 4.02 -26.44
N PRO A 228 0.51 3.66 -27.54
CA PRO A 228 0.81 4.23 -28.84
C PRO A 228 0.41 5.70 -28.91
N ALA A 229 1.15 6.50 -29.66
CA ALA A 229 0.80 7.90 -29.86
C ALA A 229 -0.53 8.01 -30.65
N PRO A 230 -1.47 8.86 -30.24
CA PRO A 230 -2.79 8.96 -30.88
C PRO A 230 -2.71 9.53 -32.30
N ASP A 231 -1.62 10.19 -32.66
CA ASP A 231 -1.33 10.72 -33.99
C ASP A 231 -0.70 9.68 -34.94
N GLY A 232 -0.52 8.43 -34.49
CA GLY A 232 0.04 7.34 -35.29
C GLY A 232 1.56 7.36 -35.42
N VAL A 233 2.25 8.30 -34.76
CA VAL A 233 3.72 8.36 -34.74
C VAL A 233 4.28 7.13 -34.02
N LYS A 234 5.26 6.47 -34.66
CA LYS A 234 5.98 5.36 -34.02
C LYS A 234 6.91 5.89 -32.95
N LEU A 235 6.74 5.42 -31.72
CA LEU A 235 7.57 5.78 -30.58
C LEU A 235 8.70 4.75 -30.38
N CYS A 236 9.87 5.25 -30.00
CA CYS A 236 11.06 4.46 -29.68
C CYS A 236 11.67 4.84 -28.32
N GLY A 237 11.02 5.72 -27.57
CA GLY A 237 11.44 6.08 -26.23
C GLY A 237 10.33 6.75 -25.43
N LEU A 238 10.29 6.48 -24.14
CA LEU A 238 9.39 7.10 -23.18
C LEU A 238 10.22 7.58 -21.98
N ARG A 239 9.90 8.77 -21.46
CA ARG A 239 10.54 9.29 -20.25
C ARG A 239 9.50 9.63 -19.21
N PHE A 240 9.80 9.25 -17.97
CA PHE A 240 8.94 9.43 -16.82
C PHE A 240 9.69 10.11 -15.68
N ALA A 241 8.97 10.89 -14.88
CA ALA A 241 9.42 11.45 -13.63
C ALA A 241 8.65 10.82 -12.45
N ARG A 242 9.17 10.96 -11.22
CA ARG A 242 8.46 10.53 -9.99
C ARG A 242 7.37 11.51 -9.57
#